data_AF-A0AAN8E132-F1
#
_entry.id   AF-A0AAN8E132-F1
#
_cell.length_a   1.000
_cell.length_b   1.000
_cell.length_c   1.000
_cell.angle_alpha   90.00
_cell.angle_beta   90.00
_cell.angle_gamma   90.00
#
_symmetry.space_group_name_H-M   'P 1'
#
loop_
_entity.id
_entity.type
_entity.pdbx_description
1 polymer ?
#
loop_
_entity_poly.entity_id
_entity_poly.type
_entity_poly.pdbx_seq_one_letter_code
_entity_poly.pdbx_strand_id
1 'polypeptide(L)'
;MKHAFTEEELGEMRTFMEKVAAGKMGARHTDPVVALFEQRFEETFKRLAEGGRTPALWVQYHYMVDVIKVFIRTERLADHNGHLCCIVSRMLDIFAAAGHHQYAKGARLYCQLMKQLENVPAYKETFESFTAHGNHVVRYSSHDWSGTWCDICIEQTLMKSAKSEGGLSRGRMRHSDSGHK
;
A
#
# COMPACT_ATOMS: atom_id res chain seq x y z
N MET A 1 21.46 -0.89 -31.07
CA MET A 1 21.32 -1.54 -29.75
C MET A 1 22.61 -1.32 -28.98
N LYS A 2 22.66 -0.36 -28.05
CA LYS A 2 23.86 -0.07 -27.23
C LYS A 2 23.52 0.24 -25.78
N HIS A 3 22.40 -0.26 -25.24
CA HIS A 3 21.88 0.30 -23.97
C HIS A 3 21.13 -0.70 -23.09
N ALA A 4 21.67 -1.90 -22.97
CA ALA A 4 21.37 -2.81 -21.85
C ALA A 4 22.36 -2.49 -20.71
N PHE A 5 21.98 -2.79 -19.47
CA PHE A 5 22.97 -2.91 -18.39
C PHE A 5 24.11 -3.81 -18.89
N THR A 6 25.35 -3.40 -18.63
CA THR A 6 26.48 -4.24 -19.02
C THR A 6 26.45 -5.54 -18.22
N GLU A 7 27.01 -6.62 -18.77
CA GLU A 7 27.12 -7.88 -18.00
C GLU A 7 27.92 -7.69 -16.70
N GLU A 8 28.83 -6.72 -16.68
CA GLU A 8 29.56 -6.30 -15.49
C GLU A 8 28.62 -5.68 -14.46
N GLU A 9 27.78 -4.71 -14.84
CA GLU A 9 26.77 -4.09 -13.96
C GLU A 9 25.74 -5.11 -13.44
N LEU A 10 25.28 -6.03 -14.30
CA LEU A 10 24.38 -7.11 -13.88
C LEU A 10 25.06 -8.11 -12.94
N GLY A 11 26.36 -8.35 -13.13
CA GLY A 11 27.21 -9.14 -12.24
C GLY A 11 27.39 -8.49 -10.88
N GLU A 12 27.66 -7.18 -10.84
CA GLU A 12 27.73 -6.39 -9.61
C GLU A 12 26.39 -6.39 -8.88
N MET A 13 25.28 -6.21 -9.61
CA MET A 13 23.93 -6.25 -9.04
C MET A 13 23.59 -7.62 -8.44
N ARG A 14 23.93 -8.72 -9.12
CA ARG A 14 23.77 -10.08 -8.57
C ARG A 14 24.59 -10.26 -7.30
N THR A 15 25.87 -9.88 -7.34
CA THR A 15 26.78 -10.01 -6.20
C THR A 15 26.30 -9.17 -5.01
N PHE A 16 25.77 -7.97 -5.27
CA PHE A 16 25.16 -7.11 -4.27
C PHE A 16 23.91 -7.77 -3.66
N MET A 17 22.96 -8.21 -4.49
CA MET A 17 21.74 -8.87 -4.04
C MET A 17 22.03 -10.14 -3.23
N GLU A 18 23.01 -10.94 -3.62
CA GLU A 18 23.45 -12.14 -2.88
C GLU A 18 24.03 -11.78 -1.50
N LYS A 19 24.84 -10.72 -1.42
CA LYS A 19 25.41 -10.26 -0.14
C LYS A 19 24.36 -9.66 0.79
N VAL A 20 23.36 -8.94 0.25
CA VAL A 20 22.20 -8.45 1.02
C VAL A 20 21.35 -9.62 1.51
N ALA A 21 21.02 -10.56 0.63
CA ALA A 21 20.21 -11.73 0.97
C ALA A 21 20.89 -12.63 2.02
N ALA A 22 22.22 -12.71 2.01
CA ALA A 22 22.99 -13.44 3.00
C ALA A 22 23.16 -12.68 4.34
N GLY A 23 22.59 -11.48 4.49
CA GLY A 23 22.71 -10.65 5.71
C GLY A 23 24.14 -10.15 5.98
N LYS A 24 25.03 -10.18 4.97
CA LYS A 24 26.46 -9.89 5.12
C LYS A 24 26.80 -8.40 4.99
N MET A 25 25.83 -7.54 4.65
CA MET A 25 26.02 -6.10 4.54
C MET A 25 25.10 -5.36 5.51
N GLY A 26 25.68 -4.46 6.30
CA GLY A 26 24.93 -3.54 7.16
C GLY A 26 24.41 -2.34 6.36
N ALA A 27 23.37 -1.67 6.89
CA ALA A 27 22.67 -0.54 6.25
C ALA A 27 23.61 0.51 5.65
N ARG A 28 24.62 0.95 6.40
CA ARG A 28 25.63 1.94 5.95
C ARG A 28 26.35 1.57 4.64
N HIS A 29 26.53 0.28 4.37
CA HIS A 29 27.20 -0.20 3.17
C HIS A 29 26.23 -0.47 2.02
N THR A 30 24.95 -0.70 2.33
CA THR A 30 23.90 -0.92 1.33
C THR A 30 23.36 0.40 0.76
N ASP A 31 23.25 1.44 1.58
CA ASP A 31 22.59 2.70 1.20
C ASP A 31 23.22 3.37 -0.04
N PRO A 32 24.56 3.49 -0.17
CA PRO A 32 25.16 4.11 -1.35
C PRO A 32 24.93 3.30 -2.63
N VAL A 33 24.88 1.97 -2.51
CA VAL A 33 24.68 1.06 -3.65
C VAL A 33 23.22 1.11 -4.10
N VAL A 34 22.28 1.12 -3.15
CA VAL A 34 20.85 1.30 -3.45
C VAL A 34 20.61 2.63 -4.16
N ALA A 35 21.18 3.73 -3.64
CA ALA A 35 21.04 5.05 -4.24
C ALA A 35 21.60 5.12 -5.67
N LEU A 36 22.74 4.47 -5.93
CA LEU A 36 23.30 4.37 -7.28
C LEU A 36 22.34 3.65 -8.24
N PHE A 37 21.76 2.53 -7.81
CA PHE A 37 20.80 1.80 -8.63
C PHE A 37 19.52 2.60 -8.86
N GLU A 38 18.97 3.24 -7.82
CA GLU A 38 17.80 4.11 -7.93
C GLU A 38 18.01 5.19 -9.01
N GLN A 39 19.15 5.88 -8.97
CA GLN A 39 19.51 6.88 -9.98
C GLN A 39 19.55 6.27 -11.39
N ARG A 40 20.20 5.11 -11.56
CA ARG A 40 20.29 4.44 -12.87
C ARG A 40 18.92 3.98 -13.40
N PHE A 41 18.04 3.51 -12.52
CA PHE A 41 16.68 3.15 -12.88
C PHE A 41 15.88 4.36 -13.33
N GLU A 42 15.98 5.48 -12.62
CA GLU A 42 15.32 6.74 -13.01
C GLU A 42 15.80 7.25 -14.37
N GLU A 43 17.12 7.28 -14.59
CA GLU A 43 17.72 7.67 -15.87
C GLU A 43 17.23 6.76 -17.02
N THR A 44 17.17 5.45 -16.76
CA THR A 44 16.72 4.46 -17.73
C THR A 44 15.24 4.61 -18.06
N PHE A 45 14.38 4.78 -17.04
CA PHE A 45 12.94 4.98 -17.23
C PHE A 45 12.63 6.29 -17.95
N LYS A 46 13.32 7.38 -17.61
CA LYS A 46 13.16 8.66 -18.30
C LYS A 46 13.47 8.52 -19.79
N ARG A 47 14.62 7.92 -20.12
CA ARG A 47 15.04 7.69 -21.50
C ARG A 47 14.09 6.77 -22.25
N LEU A 48 13.61 5.70 -21.60
CA LEU A 48 12.62 4.80 -22.20
C LEU A 48 11.33 5.58 -22.54
N ALA A 49 10.81 6.37 -21.61
CA ALA A 49 9.61 7.15 -21.82
C ALA A 49 9.76 8.19 -22.96
N GLU A 50 10.92 8.83 -23.08
CA GLU A 50 11.22 9.76 -24.17
C GLU A 50 11.34 9.06 -25.54
N GLY A 51 11.67 7.77 -25.56
CA GLY A 51 11.87 6.97 -26.78
C GLY A 51 10.60 6.62 -27.55
N GLY A 52 9.41 6.86 -26.98
CA GLY A 52 8.14 6.70 -27.70
C GLY A 52 6.94 6.44 -26.79
N ARG A 53 5.74 6.48 -27.40
CA ARG A 53 4.46 6.36 -26.68
C ARG A 53 4.29 5.02 -25.94
N THR A 54 4.65 3.91 -26.57
CA THR A 54 4.49 2.58 -25.95
C THR A 54 5.46 2.38 -24.78
N PRO A 55 6.77 2.66 -24.90
CA PRO A 55 7.66 2.67 -23.73
C PRO A 55 7.21 3.60 -22.60
N ALA A 56 6.73 4.81 -22.93
CA ALA A 56 6.20 5.75 -21.94
C ALA A 56 5.02 5.16 -21.14
N LEU A 57 4.11 4.47 -21.83
CA LEU A 57 2.98 3.79 -21.20
C LEU A 57 3.46 2.70 -20.22
N TRP A 58 4.46 1.90 -20.59
CA TRP A 58 5.01 0.86 -19.70
C TRP A 58 5.71 1.45 -18.47
N VAL A 59 6.45 2.54 -18.63
CA VAL A 59 7.07 3.26 -17.51
C VAL A 59 6.00 3.83 -16.57
N GLN A 60 4.93 4.42 -17.12
CA GLN A 60 3.80 4.89 -16.34
C GLN A 60 3.10 3.75 -15.59
N TYR A 61 2.90 2.60 -16.23
CA TYR A 61 2.33 1.41 -15.59
C TYR A 61 3.22 0.91 -14.44
N HIS A 62 4.54 0.86 -14.64
CA HIS A 62 5.48 0.50 -13.58
C HIS A 62 5.35 1.44 -12.38
N TYR A 63 5.23 2.76 -12.61
CA TYR A 63 4.99 3.73 -11.55
C TYR A 63 3.69 3.45 -10.79
N MET A 64 2.59 3.11 -11.47
CA MET A 64 1.33 2.75 -10.79
C MET A 64 1.49 1.51 -9.90
N VAL A 65 2.25 0.50 -10.35
CA VAL A 65 2.55 -0.69 -9.54
C VAL A 65 3.39 -0.33 -8.31
N ASP A 66 4.36 0.57 -8.46
CA ASP A 66 5.17 1.06 -7.33
C ASP A 66 4.30 1.77 -6.28
N VAL A 67 3.39 2.64 -6.71
CA VAL A 67 2.43 3.31 -5.83
C VAL A 67 1.61 2.30 -5.02
N ILE A 68 1.11 1.25 -5.66
CA ILE A 68 0.34 0.19 -4.99
C ILE A 68 1.22 -0.56 -3.97
N LYS A 69 2.48 -0.87 -4.31
CA LYS A 69 3.39 -1.54 -3.37
C LYS A 69 3.65 -0.69 -2.13
N VAL A 70 3.87 0.62 -2.30
CA VAL A 70 4.04 1.56 -1.19
C VAL A 70 2.77 1.61 -0.34
N PHE A 71 1.60 1.71 -0.97
CA PHE A 71 0.32 1.72 -0.28
C PHE A 71 0.06 0.43 0.53
N ILE A 72 0.37 -0.73 -0.05
CA ILE A 72 0.29 -2.02 0.66
C ILE A 72 1.25 -1.99 1.85
N ARG A 73 2.50 -1.55 1.65
CA ARG A 73 3.48 -1.50 2.73
C ARG A 73 3.02 -0.62 3.89
N THR A 74 2.50 0.59 3.63
CA THR A 74 2.06 1.50 4.69
C THR A 74 0.89 0.90 5.48
N GLU A 75 -0.04 0.23 4.81
CA GLU A 75 -1.16 -0.47 5.44
C GLU A 75 -0.72 -1.69 6.26
N ARG A 76 0.14 -2.54 5.69
CA ARG A 76 0.68 -3.70 6.40
C ARG A 76 1.42 -3.30 7.68
N LEU A 77 2.14 -2.19 7.64
CA LEU A 77 2.90 -1.63 8.76
C LEU A 77 2.08 -0.74 9.70
N ALA A 78 0.82 -0.45 9.38
CA ALA A 78 0.01 0.54 10.10
C ALA A 78 0.68 1.93 10.19
N ASP A 79 1.30 2.38 9.11
CA ASP A 79 1.83 3.73 8.97
C ASP A 79 0.75 4.68 8.42
N HIS A 80 0.11 5.41 9.32
CA HIS A 80 -0.99 6.32 9.00
C HIS A 80 -0.56 7.47 8.08
N ASN A 81 0.61 8.05 8.37
CA ASN A 81 1.10 9.21 7.63
C ASN A 81 1.54 8.80 6.22
N GLY A 82 2.24 7.67 6.10
CA GLY A 82 2.59 7.07 4.82
C GLY A 82 1.35 6.71 3.99
N HIS A 83 0.32 6.14 4.62
CA HIS A 83 -0.96 5.84 3.98
C HIS A 83 -1.61 7.10 3.37
N LEU A 84 -1.77 8.17 4.16
CA LEU A 84 -2.37 9.42 3.67
C LEU A 84 -1.51 10.09 2.60
N CYS A 85 -0.19 10.13 2.81
CA CYS A 85 0.74 10.70 1.85
C CYS A 85 0.67 9.99 0.49
N CYS A 86 0.64 8.65 0.49
CA CYS A 86 0.53 7.85 -0.72
C CYS A 86 -0.76 8.14 -1.50
N ILE A 87 -1.89 8.29 -0.79
CA ILE A 87 -3.17 8.64 -1.41
C ILE A 87 -3.09 10.03 -2.06
N VAL A 88 -2.68 11.04 -1.28
CA VAL A 88 -2.69 12.45 -1.72
C VAL A 88 -1.70 12.71 -2.85
N SER A 89 -0.47 12.17 -2.75
CA SER A 89 0.62 12.51 -3.66
C SER A 89 0.67 11.64 -4.93
N ARG A 90 0.02 10.48 -4.95
CA ARG A 90 0.16 9.52 -6.07
C ARG A 90 -1.16 8.92 -6.55
N MET A 91 -2.02 8.43 -5.65
CA MET A 91 -3.21 7.65 -6.06
C MET A 91 -4.35 8.52 -6.63
N LEU A 92 -4.54 9.74 -6.12
CA LEU A 92 -5.60 10.64 -6.61
C LEU A 92 -5.48 10.93 -8.11
N ASP A 93 -4.27 11.20 -8.58
CA ASP A 93 -4.00 11.48 -9.99
C ASP A 93 -4.28 10.24 -10.86
N ILE A 94 -3.94 9.05 -10.36
CA ILE A 94 -4.23 7.79 -11.05
C ILE A 94 -5.75 7.58 -11.17
N PHE A 95 -6.51 7.80 -10.08
CA PHE A 95 -7.97 7.65 -10.11
C PHE A 95 -8.63 8.64 -11.08
N ALA A 96 -8.15 9.89 -11.09
CA ALA A 96 -8.65 10.90 -12.02
C ALA A 96 -8.33 10.54 -13.47
N ALA A 97 -7.07 10.19 -13.77
CA ALA A 97 -6.62 9.85 -15.12
C ALA A 97 -7.29 8.58 -15.67
N ALA A 98 -7.57 7.59 -14.82
CA ALA A 98 -8.23 6.34 -15.19
C ALA A 98 -9.77 6.48 -15.32
N GLY A 99 -10.34 7.67 -15.09
CA GLY A 99 -11.78 7.89 -15.15
C GLY A 99 -12.57 7.38 -13.94
N HIS A 100 -11.88 6.97 -12.88
CA HIS A 100 -12.48 6.52 -11.61
C HIS A 100 -12.85 7.70 -10.70
N HIS A 101 -13.67 8.61 -11.22
CA HIS A 101 -14.01 9.87 -10.57
C HIS A 101 -14.64 9.71 -9.17
N GLN A 102 -15.41 8.64 -8.93
CA GLN A 102 -16.00 8.39 -7.61
C GLN A 102 -14.92 8.01 -6.58
N TYR A 103 -13.93 7.21 -6.96
CA TYR A 103 -12.79 6.92 -6.10
C TYR A 103 -11.93 8.15 -5.86
N ALA A 104 -11.68 8.97 -6.88
CA ALA A 104 -10.96 10.24 -6.72
C ALA A 104 -11.68 11.19 -5.73
N LYS A 105 -13.00 11.34 -5.86
CA LYS A 105 -13.81 12.15 -4.94
C LYS A 105 -13.82 11.59 -3.52
N GLY A 106 -14.06 10.29 -3.37
CA GLY A 106 -14.10 9.61 -2.08
C GLY A 106 -12.76 9.68 -1.36
N ALA A 107 -11.66 9.35 -2.04
CA ALA A 107 -10.32 9.42 -1.49
C ALA A 107 -9.93 10.85 -1.09
N ARG A 108 -10.30 11.85 -1.90
CA ARG A 108 -10.08 13.26 -1.56
C ARG A 108 -10.84 13.67 -0.31
N LEU A 109 -12.13 13.33 -0.22
CA LEU A 109 -12.95 13.61 0.95
C LEU A 109 -12.40 12.93 2.21
N TYR A 110 -12.01 11.65 2.09
CA TYR A 110 -11.35 10.92 3.16
C TYR A 110 -10.10 11.63 3.67
N CYS A 111 -9.18 12.04 2.78
CA CYS A 111 -7.97 12.75 3.19
C CYS A 111 -8.28 14.10 3.88
N GLN A 112 -9.31 14.81 3.42
CA GLN A 112 -9.75 16.05 4.06
C GLN A 112 -10.28 15.79 5.48
N LEU A 113 -11.10 14.76 5.66
CA LEU A 113 -11.63 14.36 6.96
C LEU A 113 -10.51 13.93 7.91
N MET A 114 -9.54 13.14 7.43
CA MET A 114 -8.40 12.70 8.24
C MET A 114 -7.54 13.89 8.70
N LYS A 115 -7.35 14.89 7.85
CA LYS A 115 -6.62 16.13 8.21
C LYS A 115 -7.42 17.04 9.16
N GLN A 116 -8.74 17.02 9.08
CA GLN A 116 -9.60 17.70 10.05
C GLN A 116 -9.55 17.01 11.41
N LEU A 117 -9.47 15.68 11.45
CA LEU A 117 -9.40 14.88 12.67
C LEU A 117 -8.26 15.34 13.60
N GLU A 118 -7.11 15.68 13.02
CA GLU A 118 -5.94 16.23 13.72
C GLU A 118 -6.27 17.50 14.54
N ASN A 119 -7.23 18.30 14.06
CA ASN A 119 -7.51 19.64 14.57
C ASN A 119 -8.79 19.73 15.41
N VAL A 120 -9.58 18.66 15.51
CA VAL A 120 -10.86 18.66 16.24
C VAL A 120 -10.66 18.06 17.64
N PRO A 121 -10.81 18.85 18.73
CA PRO A 121 -10.52 18.37 20.08
C PRO A 121 -11.31 17.13 20.51
N ALA A 122 -12.57 17.02 20.04
CA ALA A 122 -13.45 15.89 20.34
C ALA A 122 -12.93 14.54 19.78
N TYR A 123 -12.01 14.57 18.81
CA TYR A 123 -11.47 13.37 18.16
C TYR A 123 -9.97 13.17 18.40
N LYS A 124 -9.39 13.90 19.36
CA LYS A 124 -7.96 13.79 19.69
C LYS A 124 -7.54 12.34 20.00
N GLU A 125 -8.32 11.64 20.81
CA GLU A 125 -8.05 10.24 21.15
C GLU A 125 -8.11 9.32 19.92
N THR A 126 -9.06 9.54 19.02
CA THR A 126 -9.16 8.79 17.76
C THR A 126 -7.95 9.05 16.87
N PHE A 127 -7.50 10.30 16.76
CA PHE A 127 -6.32 10.66 15.99
C PHE A 127 -5.05 10.04 16.58
N GLU A 128 -4.88 10.09 17.91
CA GLU A 128 -3.79 9.41 18.62
C GLU A 128 -3.84 7.89 18.40
N SER A 129 -5.03 7.29 18.45
CA SER A 129 -5.23 5.87 18.15
C SER A 129 -4.76 5.49 16.74
N PHE A 130 -4.99 6.34 15.74
CA PHE A 130 -4.54 6.07 14.37
C PHE A 130 -3.04 6.28 14.17
N THR A 131 -2.47 7.31 14.79
CA THR A 131 -1.08 7.74 14.53
C THR A 131 -0.07 7.08 15.47
N ALA A 132 -0.38 6.95 16.76
CA ALA A 132 0.51 6.37 17.76
C ALA A 132 0.32 4.86 17.92
N HIS A 133 -0.89 4.35 17.68
CA HIS A 133 -1.20 2.92 17.86
C HIS A 133 -1.47 2.18 16.55
N GLY A 134 -1.55 2.88 15.41
CA GLY A 134 -1.77 2.24 14.11
C GLY A 134 -3.18 1.65 13.94
N ASN A 135 -4.16 2.06 14.75
CA ASN A 135 -5.50 1.47 14.76
C ASN A 135 -6.39 1.88 13.57
N HIS A 136 -5.83 2.55 12.56
CA HIS A 136 -6.52 2.79 11.30
C HIS A 136 -6.56 1.52 10.42
N VAL A 137 -5.77 0.49 10.76
CA VAL A 137 -5.82 -0.83 10.12
C VAL A 137 -6.25 -1.90 11.13
N VAL A 138 -6.82 -2.99 10.63
CA VAL A 138 -7.15 -4.16 11.44
C VAL A 138 -5.94 -5.10 11.49
N ARG A 139 -5.62 -5.61 12.68
CA ARG A 139 -4.49 -6.54 12.90
C ARG A 139 -5.00 -7.86 13.47
N TYR A 140 -4.49 -8.97 12.95
CA TYR A 140 -4.76 -10.32 13.49
C TYR A 140 -3.71 -10.77 14.53
N SER A 141 -2.55 -10.11 14.57
CA SER A 141 -1.44 -10.41 15.49
C SER A 141 -0.62 -9.14 15.77
N SER A 142 0.37 -9.24 16.66
CA SER A 142 1.28 -8.15 17.02
C SER A 142 2.48 -8.00 16.07
N HIS A 143 2.57 -8.79 15.00
CA HIS A 143 3.66 -8.68 14.03
C HIS A 143 3.52 -7.38 13.21
N ASP A 144 4.62 -6.66 12.99
CA ASP A 144 4.58 -5.35 12.31
C ASP A 144 3.87 -5.38 10.96
N TRP A 145 4.06 -6.44 10.16
CA TRP A 145 3.46 -6.62 8.84
C TRP A 145 2.06 -7.26 8.86
N SER A 146 1.29 -7.17 9.94
CA SER A 146 -0.02 -7.85 10.07
C SER A 146 -1.23 -6.98 9.71
N GLY A 147 -1.04 -5.70 9.40
CA GLY A 147 -2.12 -4.75 9.12
C GLY A 147 -2.94 -5.13 7.89
N THR A 148 -4.25 -4.93 7.93
CA THR A 148 -5.18 -5.21 6.83
C THR A 148 -6.27 -4.14 6.80
N TRP A 149 -6.67 -3.72 5.60
CA TRP A 149 -7.77 -2.77 5.41
C TRP A 149 -9.05 -3.23 6.12
N CYS A 150 -9.71 -2.29 6.80
CA CYS A 150 -10.97 -2.53 7.48
C CYS A 150 -12.04 -3.09 6.54
N ASP A 151 -12.13 -2.59 5.31
CA ASP A 151 -13.10 -3.03 4.31
C ASP A 151 -12.94 -4.52 3.95
N ILE A 152 -11.71 -4.97 3.70
CA ILE A 152 -11.39 -6.39 3.47
C ILE A 152 -11.80 -7.24 4.67
N CYS A 153 -11.55 -6.77 5.90
CA CYS A 153 -11.93 -7.51 7.10
C CYS A 153 -13.45 -7.63 7.25
N ILE A 154 -14.18 -6.53 6.99
CA ILE A 154 -15.64 -6.50 7.02
C ILE A 154 -16.21 -7.44 5.96
N GLU A 155 -15.71 -7.37 4.72
CA GLU A 155 -16.21 -8.19 3.61
C GLU A 155 -15.93 -9.67 3.85
N GLN A 156 -14.68 -10.02 4.18
CA GLN A 156 -14.25 -11.42 4.30
C GLN A 156 -14.77 -12.10 5.57
N THR A 157 -15.07 -11.33 6.62
CA THR A 157 -15.53 -11.89 7.91
C THR A 157 -17.03 -11.67 8.10
N LEU A 158 -17.46 -10.40 8.17
CA LEU A 158 -18.84 -10.06 8.54
C LEU A 158 -19.80 -10.31 7.37
N MET A 159 -19.48 -9.83 6.17
CA MET A 159 -20.38 -10.00 5.02
C MET A 159 -20.43 -11.45 4.56
N LYS A 160 -19.30 -12.18 4.59
CA LYS A 160 -19.27 -13.61 4.30
C LYS A 160 -20.18 -14.39 5.27
N SER A 161 -20.06 -14.14 6.58
CA SER A 161 -20.89 -14.80 7.60
C SER A 161 -22.38 -14.46 7.46
N ALA A 162 -22.69 -13.20 7.10
CA ALA A 162 -24.06 -12.77 6.83
C ALA A 162 -24.67 -13.38 5.56
N LYS A 163 -23.83 -13.84 4.62
CA LYS A 163 -24.25 -14.42 3.32
C LYS A 163 -24.21 -15.97 3.30
N SER A 164 -23.51 -16.63 4.23
CA SER A 164 -23.50 -18.10 4.38
C SER A 164 -24.80 -18.65 4.97
N GLU A 165 -25.00 -19.97 4.93
CA GLU A 165 -26.24 -20.64 5.38
C GLU A 165 -26.62 -20.26 6.83
N GLY A 166 -27.81 -19.68 6.99
CA GLY A 166 -28.31 -19.15 8.27
C GLY A 166 -28.19 -17.62 8.44
N GLY A 167 -27.51 -16.92 7.53
CA GLY A 167 -27.32 -15.47 7.57
C GLY A 167 -28.54 -14.61 7.20
N LEU A 168 -28.42 -13.29 7.42
CA LEU A 168 -29.47 -12.27 7.25
C LEU A 168 -30.13 -12.28 5.86
N SER A 169 -29.40 -12.67 4.80
CA SER A 169 -29.93 -12.73 3.44
C SER A 169 -30.89 -13.90 3.18
N ARG A 170 -30.95 -14.90 4.07
CA ARG A 170 -31.82 -16.09 3.94
C ARG A 170 -32.89 -16.21 5.03
N GLY A 171 -33.12 -15.15 5.81
CA GLY A 171 -34.36 -14.96 6.57
C GLY A 171 -34.57 -15.82 7.83
N ARG A 172 -33.52 -16.44 8.40
CA ARG A 172 -33.67 -17.17 9.68
C ARG A 172 -32.41 -17.06 10.54
N MET A 173 -32.33 -15.97 11.31
CA MET A 173 -31.43 -15.91 12.46
C MET A 173 -31.95 -16.94 13.48
N ARG A 174 -31.39 -18.15 13.47
CA ARG A 174 -31.72 -19.15 14.49
C ARG A 174 -31.14 -18.63 15.80
N HIS A 175 -32.01 -18.19 16.71
CA HIS A 175 -31.66 -18.02 18.12
C HIS A 175 -31.15 -19.38 18.62
N SER A 176 -29.86 -19.47 18.88
CA SER A 176 -29.30 -20.56 19.67
C SER A 176 -29.60 -20.27 21.15
N ASP A 177 -30.87 -20.36 21.52
CA ASP A 177 -31.31 -20.43 22.91
C ASP A 177 -32.44 -21.45 22.99
N SER A 178 -32.04 -22.72 23.00
CA SER A 178 -32.84 -23.82 23.54
C SER A 178 -31.91 -24.95 23.95
N GLY A 179 -31.29 -24.76 25.11
CA GLY A 179 -30.49 -25.76 25.80
C GLY A 179 -30.69 -25.67 27.30
N HIS A 180 -31.95 -25.69 27.75
CA HIS A 180 -32.28 -26.02 29.14
C HIS A 180 -32.48 -27.54 29.23
N LYS A 181 -31.54 -28.19 29.94
CA LYS A 181 -31.56 -29.56 30.51
C LYS A 181 -31.69 -30.74 29.56
#